data_AF-A0A971G3P3-F1
#
_entry.id   AF-A0A971G3P3-F1
#
_cell.length_a   1.000
_cell.length_b   1.000
_cell.length_c   1.000
_cell.angle_alpha   90.00
_cell.angle_beta   90.00
_cell.angle_gamma   90.00
#
_symmetry.space_group_name_H-M   'P 1'
#
loop_
_entity.id
_entity.type
_entity.pdbx_description
1 polymer ?
#
loop_
_entity_poly.entity_id
_entity_poly.type
_entity_poly.pdbx_seq_one_letter_code
_entity_poly.pdbx_strand_id
1 'polypeptide(L)'
;LDDADDRDGLDASDGRRGTRAFGPRPDRPAESGGRRGRPLLTGLAVVSLLAGAAGAGLWIRHRLAEEQRPGEVTLDGATGPAGVECPSFEPIPVPEGATELEGDLTGDGCLHQVVWDGRVMRFWLDPTDPAARRYDFSEADGSPAAGQMLLGDWNCDGVDTPALYRPSNGVVAYFSEVPGRVSGTATATDDPTGVVDGRASVVRGGDGGCDTVEVEPEA
;
A
#
# COMPACT_ATOMS: atom_id res chain seq x y z
N LEU A 1 -35.06 33.52 -37.73
CA LEU A 1 -35.56 32.77 -36.55
C LEU A 1 -35.11 31.33 -36.81
N ASP A 2 -33.82 30.99 -36.79
CA ASP A 2 -32.83 31.21 -35.71
C ASP A 2 -33.48 30.81 -34.37
N ASP A 3 -33.02 29.83 -33.60
CA ASP A 3 -31.66 29.35 -33.36
C ASP A 3 -31.68 27.88 -32.91
N ALA A 4 -30.51 27.25 -33.00
CA ALA A 4 -30.18 25.94 -32.45
C ALA A 4 -30.39 25.84 -30.93
N ASP A 5 -30.56 24.63 -30.40
CA ASP A 5 -29.61 24.18 -29.37
C ASP A 5 -29.55 22.66 -29.27
N ASP A 6 -28.32 22.17 -29.38
CA ASP A 6 -27.87 20.82 -29.12
C ASP A 6 -28.26 20.41 -27.69
N ARG A 7 -28.77 19.18 -27.53
CA ARG A 7 -28.70 18.53 -26.21
C ARG A 7 -27.62 17.48 -26.26
N ASP A 8 -26.46 17.96 -25.80
CA ASP A 8 -25.36 17.28 -25.16
C ASP A 8 -25.54 15.78 -24.96
N GLY A 9 -24.58 15.06 -25.56
CA GLY A 9 -24.29 13.68 -25.24
C GLY A 9 -24.08 13.53 -23.74
N LEU A 10 -24.79 12.56 -23.17
CA LEU A 10 -24.48 11.99 -21.88
C LEU A 10 -23.09 11.35 -22.01
N ASP A 11 -22.08 12.11 -21.59
CA ASP A 11 -20.77 11.57 -21.27
C ASP A 11 -20.97 10.50 -20.20
N ALA A 12 -20.79 9.25 -20.61
CA ALA A 12 -20.65 8.10 -19.74
C ALA A 12 -19.36 8.29 -18.94
N SER A 13 -19.42 9.15 -17.94
CA SER A 13 -18.39 9.32 -16.92
C SER A 13 -18.38 8.06 -16.07
N ASP A 14 -17.53 7.13 -16.50
CA ASP A 14 -16.71 6.20 -15.72
C ASP A 14 -17.30 5.79 -14.36
N GLY A 15 -17.75 4.54 -14.25
CA GLY A 15 -18.27 3.93 -13.01
C GLY A 15 -17.25 3.80 -11.88
N ARG A 16 -16.10 4.47 -12.01
CA ARG A 16 -14.99 4.56 -11.08
C ARG A 16 -15.11 5.84 -10.27
N ARG A 17 -15.39 5.71 -8.97
CA ARG A 17 -15.35 6.84 -8.02
C ARG A 17 -14.36 6.53 -6.92
N GLY A 18 -13.22 7.20 -6.97
CA GLY A 18 -12.23 7.22 -5.89
C GLY A 18 -12.69 8.13 -4.75
N THR A 19 -12.41 7.72 -3.52
CA THR A 19 -12.58 8.53 -2.32
C THR A 19 -11.45 9.55 -2.17
N ARG A 20 -11.67 10.59 -1.37
CA ARG A 20 -10.64 11.57 -1.03
C ARG A 20 -9.84 11.09 0.18
N ALA A 21 -8.53 11.35 0.19
CA ALA A 21 -7.72 11.20 1.41
C ALA A 21 -8.30 12.08 2.53
N PHE A 22 -8.29 11.56 3.76
CA PHE A 22 -8.92 12.24 4.90
C PHE A 22 -7.89 12.93 5.80
N GLY A 23 -8.23 14.17 6.18
CA GLY A 23 -7.63 14.86 7.31
C GLY A 23 -6.32 15.63 6.99
N PRO A 24 -5.99 16.65 7.80
CA PRO A 24 -4.68 17.30 7.69
C PRO A 24 -3.58 16.30 8.07
N ARG A 25 -2.47 16.30 7.34
CA ARG A 25 -1.24 15.57 7.73
C ARG A 25 -0.93 15.88 9.20
N PRO A 26 -0.77 14.89 10.08
CA PRO A 26 -0.20 15.14 11.40
C PRO A 26 1.23 15.69 11.25
N ASP A 27 1.63 16.61 12.12
CA ASP A 27 2.98 17.19 12.10
C ASP A 27 4.01 16.08 12.38
N ARG A 28 4.92 15.83 11.43
CA ARG A 28 6.05 14.91 11.64
C ARG A 28 6.85 15.35 12.87
N PRO A 29 7.26 14.43 13.76
CA PRO A 29 8.28 14.72 14.76
C PRO A 29 9.52 15.24 14.03
N ALA A 30 10.03 16.39 14.46
CA ALA A 30 11.18 17.02 13.82
C ALA A 30 12.39 16.07 13.86
N GLU A 31 12.79 15.52 12.71
CA GLU A 31 14.07 14.85 12.57
C GLU A 31 15.18 15.85 12.93
N SER A 32 15.94 15.59 13.99
CA SER A 32 17.16 16.33 14.30
C SER A 32 18.26 15.91 13.32
N GLY A 33 18.12 16.28 12.05
CA GLY A 33 19.08 16.03 10.98
C GLY A 33 20.24 17.01 11.03
N GLY A 34 21.27 16.69 11.82
CA GLY A 34 22.56 17.39 11.78
C GLY A 34 23.26 17.20 10.43
N ARG A 35 23.07 18.15 9.50
CA ARG A 35 23.80 18.21 8.22
C ARG A 35 25.29 18.49 8.47
N ARG A 36 26.13 17.46 8.47
CA ARG A 36 27.58 17.60 8.21
C ARG A 36 27.82 17.68 6.71
N GLY A 37 28.15 18.88 6.22
CA GLY A 37 28.49 19.12 4.82
C GLY A 37 29.77 18.38 4.42
N ARG A 38 29.71 17.67 3.28
CA ARG A 38 30.89 17.15 2.57
C ARG A 38 31.20 18.06 1.37
N PRO A 39 32.45 18.46 1.14
CA PRO A 39 32.81 19.36 0.05
C PRO A 39 32.84 18.65 -1.30
N LEU A 40 32.37 19.37 -2.33
CA LEU A 40 32.38 19.02 -3.75
C LEU A 40 33.83 18.98 -4.28
N LEU A 41 34.25 17.84 -4.84
CA LEU A 41 35.44 17.75 -5.69
C LEU A 41 35.02 17.92 -7.16
N THR A 42 35.51 19.00 -7.76
CA THR A 42 35.28 19.39 -9.15
C THR A 42 36.03 18.44 -10.09
N GLY A 43 35.34 17.89 -11.08
CA GLY A 43 35.91 16.99 -12.09
C GLY A 43 36.81 17.70 -13.09
N LEU A 44 37.94 17.08 -13.42
CA LEU A 44 38.80 17.41 -14.56
C LEU A 44 38.56 16.38 -15.66
N ALA A 45 38.04 16.86 -16.80
CA ALA A 45 37.95 16.09 -18.03
C ALA A 45 39.33 15.99 -18.70
N VAL A 46 39.73 14.78 -19.11
CA VAL A 46 40.82 14.58 -20.07
C VAL A 46 40.29 13.74 -21.23
N VAL A 47 40.16 14.42 -22.36
CA VAL A 47 39.96 13.82 -23.69
C VAL A 47 41.32 13.33 -24.19
N SER A 48 41.38 12.10 -24.71
CA SER A 48 42.48 11.67 -25.58
C SER A 48 41.96 10.67 -26.61
N LEU A 49 42.21 10.99 -27.87
CA LEU A 49 41.73 10.36 -29.10
C LEU A 49 42.92 9.72 -29.85
N LEU A 50 42.68 8.51 -30.39
CA LEU A 50 43.33 7.89 -31.57
C LEU A 50 44.75 7.30 -31.37
N ALA A 51 45.20 6.19 -31.98
CA ALA A 51 44.74 5.32 -33.08
C ALA A 51 45.52 3.98 -33.07
N GLY A 52 45.06 2.96 -33.79
CA GLY A 52 45.93 1.85 -34.24
C GLY A 52 45.17 0.59 -34.67
N ALA A 53 45.38 0.14 -35.91
CA ALA A 53 44.50 -0.74 -36.66
C ALA A 53 44.82 -2.26 -36.60
N ALA A 54 43.79 -3.02 -36.99
CA ALA A 54 43.81 -4.28 -37.77
C ALA A 54 44.46 -5.55 -37.18
N GLY A 55 43.60 -6.54 -36.89
CA GLY A 55 43.95 -7.95 -36.77
C GLY A 55 42.71 -8.82 -36.94
N ALA A 56 42.58 -9.45 -38.11
CA ALA A 56 41.47 -10.32 -38.48
C ALA A 56 41.41 -11.60 -37.62
N GLY A 57 40.20 -12.10 -37.33
CA GLY A 57 40.02 -13.36 -36.64
C GLY A 57 38.55 -13.78 -36.51
N LEU A 58 38.08 -14.50 -37.52
CA LEU A 58 36.82 -15.24 -37.63
C LEU A 58 36.50 -16.06 -36.36
N TRP A 59 35.25 -16.03 -35.85
CA TRP A 59 34.51 -17.22 -35.37
C TRP A 59 33.04 -16.87 -35.05
N ILE A 60 32.12 -17.38 -35.87
CA ILE A 60 30.69 -17.46 -35.56
C ILE A 60 30.43 -18.87 -35.03
N ARG A 61 29.54 -18.97 -34.03
CA ARG A 61 28.75 -20.13 -33.52
C ARG A 61 29.13 -20.60 -32.11
N HIS A 62 28.31 -20.27 -31.12
CA HIS A 62 27.18 -21.13 -30.74
C HIS A 62 26.18 -20.39 -29.84
N ARG A 63 24.91 -20.64 -30.12
CA ARG A 63 23.76 -20.24 -29.29
C ARG A 63 23.67 -21.17 -28.08
N LEU A 64 23.15 -20.60 -26.99
CA LEU A 64 22.41 -21.24 -25.89
C LEU A 64 23.18 -22.22 -25.01
N ALA A 65 23.54 -21.78 -23.80
CA ALA A 65 23.38 -22.52 -22.55
C ALA A 65 24.08 -21.73 -21.42
N GLU A 66 23.50 -20.61 -20.99
CA GLU A 66 23.61 -20.29 -19.57
C GLU A 66 22.53 -21.12 -18.90
N GLU A 67 22.96 -22.29 -18.45
CA GLU A 67 22.18 -23.19 -17.62
C GLU A 67 21.62 -22.39 -16.45
N GLN A 68 20.30 -22.22 -16.45
CA GLN A 68 19.53 -21.86 -15.27
C GLN A 68 19.88 -22.89 -14.20
N ARG A 69 20.78 -22.51 -13.30
CA ARG A 69 20.91 -23.19 -12.01
C ARG A 69 19.52 -23.12 -11.38
N PRO A 70 18.93 -24.25 -10.96
CA PRO A 70 17.62 -24.23 -10.32
C PRO A 70 17.69 -23.27 -9.15
N GLY A 71 16.84 -22.25 -9.20
CA GLY A 71 16.72 -21.25 -8.16
C GLY A 71 16.47 -21.96 -6.84
N GLU A 72 17.33 -21.70 -5.88
CA GLU A 72 16.95 -21.82 -4.48
C GLU A 72 15.74 -20.91 -4.32
N VAL A 73 14.57 -21.52 -4.16
CA VAL A 73 13.36 -20.78 -3.79
C VAL A 73 13.58 -20.38 -2.33
N THR A 74 14.24 -19.25 -2.11
CA THR A 74 13.99 -18.49 -0.90
C THR A 74 12.54 -18.06 -1.00
N LEU A 75 11.72 -18.55 -0.07
CA LEU A 75 10.47 -17.90 0.27
C LEU A 75 10.89 -16.54 0.84
N ASP A 76 11.09 -15.56 -0.03
CA ASP A 76 11.44 -14.20 0.38
C ASP A 76 10.29 -13.70 1.25
N GLY A 77 10.54 -13.64 2.55
CA GLY A 77 9.65 -12.98 3.49
C GLY A 77 9.53 -11.51 3.07
N ALA A 78 8.28 -11.04 3.00
CA ALA A 78 7.87 -9.64 2.95
C ALA A 78 9.01 -8.63 2.68
N THR A 79 9.36 -8.42 1.41
CA THR A 79 10.43 -7.50 1.04
C THR A 79 9.95 -6.06 1.24
N GLY A 80 10.36 -5.44 2.35
CA GLY A 80 10.30 -3.98 2.53
C GLY A 80 11.16 -3.24 1.50
N PRO A 81 11.14 -1.89 1.48
CA PRO A 81 12.00 -1.12 0.58
C PRO A 81 13.48 -1.51 0.79
N ALA A 82 14.25 -1.57 -0.31
CA ALA A 82 15.59 -2.14 -0.34
C ALA A 82 16.50 -1.60 0.78
N GLY A 83 16.87 -2.48 1.73
CA GLY A 83 17.77 -2.18 2.85
C GLY A 83 17.12 -2.14 4.23
N VAL A 84 15.79 -2.32 4.34
CA VAL A 84 15.12 -2.52 5.64
C VAL A 84 15.20 -3.98 6.05
N GLU A 85 15.72 -4.25 7.26
CA GLU A 85 15.70 -5.59 7.87
C GLU A 85 14.40 -5.78 8.63
N CYS A 86 13.51 -6.63 8.12
CA CYS A 86 12.22 -6.89 8.74
C CYS A 86 12.25 -8.08 9.70
N PRO A 87 11.61 -7.96 10.88
CA PRO A 87 11.49 -9.09 11.78
C PRO A 87 10.62 -10.19 11.17
N SER A 88 10.93 -11.45 11.52
CA SER A 88 10.07 -12.59 11.17
C SER A 88 8.96 -12.73 12.20
N PHE A 89 7.72 -12.82 11.75
CA PHE A 89 6.56 -13.10 12.59
C PHE A 89 6.10 -14.56 12.46
N GLU A 90 5.49 -15.10 13.52
CA GLU A 90 4.77 -16.37 13.40
C GLU A 90 3.53 -16.17 12.52
N PRO A 91 3.33 -16.97 11.45
CA PRO A 91 2.15 -16.82 10.60
C PRO A 91 0.86 -17.04 11.36
N ILE A 92 -0.07 -16.10 11.22
CA ILE A 92 -1.43 -16.21 11.74
C ILE A 92 -2.19 -17.16 10.82
N PRO A 93 -2.85 -18.21 11.36
CA PRO A 93 -3.70 -19.08 10.55
C PRO A 93 -4.82 -18.28 9.88
N VAL A 94 -5.10 -18.59 8.61
CA VAL A 94 -6.19 -17.99 7.83
C VAL A 94 -7.36 -18.99 7.78
N PRO A 95 -8.43 -18.81 8.59
CA PRO A 95 -9.59 -19.69 8.55
C PRO A 95 -10.32 -19.59 7.20
N GLU A 96 -11.11 -20.62 6.87
CA GLU A 96 -11.98 -20.57 5.70
C GLU A 96 -12.94 -19.36 5.79
N GLY A 97 -13.03 -18.60 4.69
CA GLY A 97 -13.84 -17.39 4.61
C GLY A 97 -13.19 -16.13 5.21
N ALA A 98 -11.99 -16.24 5.80
CA ALA A 98 -11.19 -15.08 6.16
C ALA A 98 -10.37 -14.57 4.97
N THR A 99 -10.06 -13.27 5.01
CA THR A 99 -9.16 -12.62 4.05
C THR A 99 -7.82 -12.36 4.72
N GLU A 100 -6.74 -12.69 4.02
CA GLU A 100 -5.39 -12.28 4.38
C GLU A 100 -5.02 -11.00 3.62
N LEU A 101 -4.45 -10.02 4.34
CA LEU A 101 -3.96 -8.75 3.82
C LEU A 101 -2.53 -8.51 4.31
N GLU A 102 -1.83 -7.60 3.67
CA GLU A 102 -0.50 -7.13 4.08
C GLU A 102 -0.48 -5.60 4.09
N GLY A 103 0.17 -5.01 5.10
CA GLY A 103 0.36 -3.56 5.21
C GLY A 103 1.47 -3.17 6.18
N ASP A 104 2.04 -1.98 6.01
CA ASP A 104 3.04 -1.39 6.90
C ASP A 104 2.37 -0.75 8.14
N LEU A 105 2.01 -1.59 9.11
CA LEU A 105 1.26 -1.16 10.30
C LEU A 105 2.08 -0.33 11.31
N THR A 106 3.39 -0.24 11.12
CA THR A 106 4.30 0.47 12.04
C THR A 106 4.92 1.71 11.41
N GLY A 107 4.95 1.80 10.08
CA GLY A 107 5.55 2.87 9.30
C GLY A 107 7.07 2.72 9.13
N ASP A 108 7.60 1.51 9.30
CA ASP A 108 9.04 1.21 9.19
C ASP A 108 9.41 0.57 7.84
N GLY A 109 8.44 0.39 6.95
CA GLY A 109 8.58 -0.25 5.65
C GLY A 109 8.40 -1.77 5.69
N CYS A 110 8.16 -2.38 6.85
CA CYS A 110 7.93 -3.82 6.96
C CYS A 110 6.44 -4.16 6.86
N LEU A 111 6.12 -5.06 5.94
CA LEU A 111 4.75 -5.55 5.79
C LEU A 111 4.41 -6.53 6.91
N HIS A 112 3.24 -6.31 7.49
CA HIS A 112 2.66 -7.16 8.51
C HIS A 112 1.47 -7.92 7.93
N GLN A 113 1.40 -9.21 8.25
CA GLN A 113 0.24 -10.03 7.93
C GLN A 113 -0.97 -9.60 8.77
N VAL A 114 -2.11 -9.45 8.12
CA VAL A 114 -3.41 -9.19 8.74
C VAL A 114 -4.41 -10.24 8.29
N VAL A 115 -5.07 -10.89 9.25
CA VAL A 115 -6.16 -11.83 8.99
C VAL A 115 -7.48 -11.23 9.44
N TRP A 116 -8.38 -11.02 8.48
CA TRP A 116 -9.71 -10.45 8.65
C TRP A 116 -10.79 -11.52 8.48
N ASP A 117 -11.59 -11.79 9.51
CA ASP A 117 -12.68 -12.78 9.46
C ASP A 117 -14.07 -12.16 9.20
N GLY A 118 -14.13 -10.91 8.75
CA GLY A 118 -15.39 -10.16 8.58
C GLY A 118 -15.80 -9.35 9.81
N ARG A 119 -15.14 -9.56 10.95
CA ARG A 119 -15.43 -8.84 12.21
C ARG A 119 -14.18 -8.48 13.02
N VAL A 120 -13.27 -9.44 13.14
CA VAL A 120 -12.07 -9.36 13.95
C VAL A 120 -10.84 -9.33 13.06
N MET A 121 -10.03 -8.29 13.26
CA MET A 121 -8.69 -8.17 12.69
C MET A 121 -7.69 -8.85 13.62
N ARG A 122 -6.85 -9.73 13.07
CA ARG A 122 -5.72 -10.38 13.74
C ARG A 122 -4.41 -9.96 13.08
N PHE A 123 -3.44 -9.54 13.87
CA PHE A 123 -2.17 -9.02 13.36
C PHE A 123 -1.09 -9.04 14.44
N TRP A 124 0.16 -8.98 14.02
CA TRP A 124 1.30 -8.72 14.90
C TRP A 124 1.76 -7.27 14.74
N LEU A 125 2.28 -6.65 15.81
CA LEU A 125 3.06 -5.40 15.71
C LEU A 125 4.49 -5.58 16.23
N ASP A 126 4.68 -6.52 17.15
CA ASP A 126 5.99 -6.83 17.71
C ASP A 126 6.15 -8.37 17.74
N PRO A 127 7.25 -8.94 17.24
CA PRO A 127 7.46 -10.39 17.25
C PRO A 127 7.64 -10.97 18.67
N THR A 128 7.83 -10.11 19.67
CA THR A 128 7.91 -10.50 21.09
C THR A 128 6.56 -10.45 21.80
N ASP A 129 5.49 -9.97 21.14
CA ASP A 129 4.14 -10.07 21.67
C ASP A 129 3.83 -11.56 21.97
N PRO A 130 3.17 -11.88 23.11
CA PRO A 130 2.92 -13.27 23.48
C PRO A 130 1.84 -13.96 22.63
N ALA A 131 1.08 -13.19 21.85
CA ALA A 131 0.05 -13.65 20.93
C ALA A 131 -0.33 -12.54 19.94
N ALA A 132 -0.82 -12.92 18.76
CA ALA A 132 -1.33 -11.98 17.77
C ALA A 132 -2.45 -11.13 18.40
N ARG A 133 -2.40 -9.83 18.13
CA ARG A 133 -3.41 -8.87 18.59
C ARG A 133 -4.75 -9.17 17.93
N ARG A 134 -5.82 -8.82 18.62
CA ARG A 134 -7.21 -9.02 18.16
C ARG A 134 -7.99 -7.75 18.38
N TYR A 135 -8.64 -7.26 17.33
CA TYR A 135 -9.53 -6.11 17.44
C TYR A 135 -10.88 -6.40 16.77
N ASP A 136 -11.96 -6.29 17.54
CA ASP A 136 -13.34 -6.43 17.06
C ASP A 136 -13.85 -5.06 16.63
N PHE A 137 -14.20 -4.92 15.35
CA PHE A 137 -14.65 -3.66 14.78
C PHE A 137 -16.13 -3.37 15.02
N SER A 138 -16.92 -4.26 15.64
CA SER A 138 -18.37 -4.06 15.78
C SER A 138 -18.77 -2.79 16.54
N GLU A 139 -17.90 -2.28 17.41
CA GLU A 139 -18.12 -1.05 18.19
C GLU A 139 -17.35 0.16 17.64
N ALA A 140 -16.42 -0.05 16.70
CA ALA A 140 -15.47 0.98 16.27
C ALA A 140 -16.04 1.91 15.18
N ASP A 141 -16.90 1.38 14.32
CA ASP A 141 -17.69 2.14 13.33
C ASP A 141 -19.21 2.05 13.55
N GLY A 142 -19.64 1.34 14.60
CA GLY A 142 -21.05 1.16 14.94
C GLY A 142 -21.85 0.29 13.97
N SER A 143 -21.19 -0.41 13.04
CA SER A 143 -21.84 -1.26 12.05
C SER A 143 -21.86 -2.73 12.49
N PRO A 144 -23.04 -3.38 12.59
CA PRO A 144 -23.14 -4.80 12.91
C PRO A 144 -22.86 -5.71 11.70
N ALA A 145 -22.76 -5.14 10.49
CA ALA A 145 -22.57 -5.91 9.26
C ALA A 145 -21.09 -6.15 8.97
N ALA A 146 -20.77 -7.34 8.44
CA ALA A 146 -19.44 -7.60 7.89
C ALA A 146 -19.14 -6.64 6.73
N GLY A 147 -17.87 -6.32 6.52
CA GLY A 147 -17.41 -5.43 5.46
C GLY A 147 -16.10 -5.90 4.89
N GLN A 148 -15.68 -5.25 3.80
CA GLN A 148 -14.39 -5.50 3.20
C GLN A 148 -13.33 -4.66 3.91
N MET A 149 -12.35 -5.31 4.53
CA MET A 149 -11.18 -4.64 5.09
C MET A 149 -10.20 -4.26 4.00
N LEU A 150 -9.63 -3.07 4.13
CA LEU A 150 -8.51 -2.55 3.35
C LEU A 150 -7.44 -2.01 4.31
N LEU A 151 -6.20 -1.93 3.83
CA LEU A 151 -5.06 -1.34 4.53
C LEU A 151 -4.38 -0.33 3.60
N GLY A 152 -4.05 0.84 4.13
CA GLY A 152 -3.38 1.90 3.39
C GLY A 152 -3.12 3.15 4.22
N ASP A 153 -2.29 4.03 3.71
CA ASP A 153 -1.92 5.31 4.34
C ASP A 153 -2.91 6.41 3.95
N TRP A 154 -4.04 6.50 4.66
CA TRP A 154 -5.12 7.43 4.32
C TRP A 154 -4.84 8.89 4.70
N ASN A 155 -3.90 9.13 5.62
CA ASN A 155 -3.59 10.44 6.20
C ASN A 155 -2.18 10.96 5.83
N CYS A 156 -1.47 10.24 4.96
CA CYS A 156 -0.13 10.55 4.44
C CYS A 156 0.96 10.56 5.53
N ASP A 157 0.82 9.75 6.59
CA ASP A 157 1.79 9.68 7.68
C ASP A 157 2.82 8.56 7.54
N GLY A 158 2.66 7.69 6.54
CA GLY A 158 3.51 6.55 6.25
C GLY A 158 3.11 5.26 6.97
N VAL A 159 1.99 5.23 7.70
CA VAL A 159 1.49 4.04 8.38
C VAL A 159 0.23 3.53 7.67
N ASP A 160 0.24 2.27 7.25
CA ASP A 160 -0.95 1.62 6.75
C ASP A 160 -1.93 1.38 7.91
N THR A 161 -3.13 1.93 7.79
CA THR A 161 -4.18 1.83 8.80
C THR A 161 -5.44 1.18 8.22
N PRO A 162 -6.32 0.60 9.06
CA PRO A 162 -7.52 -0.05 8.54
C PRO A 162 -8.50 0.92 7.87
N ALA A 163 -9.16 0.43 6.83
CA ALA A 163 -10.44 0.97 6.35
C ALA A 163 -11.45 -0.16 6.16
N LEU A 164 -12.74 0.14 6.37
CA LEU A 164 -13.83 -0.82 6.17
C LEU A 164 -14.82 -0.27 5.16
N TYR A 165 -14.90 -0.90 3.99
CA TYR A 165 -15.97 -0.66 3.05
C TYR A 165 -17.21 -1.49 3.46
N ARG A 166 -18.36 -0.82 3.51
CA ARG A 166 -19.66 -1.38 3.88
C ARG A 166 -20.56 -1.42 2.64
N PRO A 167 -20.66 -2.57 1.95
CA PRO A 167 -21.44 -2.66 0.70
C PRO A 167 -22.92 -2.31 0.90
N SER A 168 -23.48 -2.63 2.06
CA SER A 168 -24.90 -2.41 2.39
C SER A 168 -25.35 -0.95 2.38
N ASN A 169 -24.43 0.00 2.57
CA ASN A 169 -24.74 1.44 2.55
C ASN A 169 -23.73 2.27 1.71
N GLY A 170 -22.75 1.61 1.09
CA GLY A 170 -21.78 2.23 0.21
C GLY A 170 -20.84 3.22 0.90
N VAL A 171 -20.51 2.99 2.17
CA VAL A 171 -19.63 3.85 2.97
C VAL A 171 -18.27 3.19 3.16
N VAL A 172 -17.19 3.98 3.11
CA VAL A 172 -15.87 3.57 3.62
C VAL A 172 -15.63 4.26 4.95
N ALA A 173 -15.35 3.49 6.00
CA ALA A 173 -14.94 3.95 7.32
C ALA A 173 -13.41 3.91 7.42
N TYR A 174 -12.75 5.06 7.51
CA TYR A 174 -11.28 5.18 7.63
C TYR A 174 -10.85 5.32 9.09
N PHE A 175 -9.90 4.51 9.52
CA PHE A 175 -9.28 4.62 10.83
C PHE A 175 -7.93 5.32 10.68
N SER A 176 -7.65 6.34 11.50
CA SER A 176 -6.38 7.07 11.44
C SER A 176 -5.24 6.40 12.21
N GLU A 177 -5.53 5.31 12.92
CA GLU A 177 -4.58 4.62 13.77
C GLU A 177 -4.80 3.12 13.68
N VAL A 178 -3.73 2.35 13.84
CA VAL A 178 -3.83 0.90 14.02
C VAL A 178 -4.40 0.62 15.41
N PRO A 179 -5.53 -0.09 15.54
CA PRO A 179 -6.11 -0.38 16.85
C PRO A 179 -5.11 -1.08 17.78
N GLY A 180 -5.02 -0.65 19.04
CA GLY A 180 -4.07 -1.20 20.01
C GLY A 180 -2.61 -0.76 19.83
N ARG A 181 -2.25 -0.04 18.76
CA ARG A 181 -0.97 0.70 18.66
C ARG A 181 -0.99 1.93 19.57
N VAL A 182 -2.14 2.59 19.64
CA VAL A 182 -2.41 3.72 20.54
C VAL A 182 -3.40 3.31 21.63
N SER A 183 -3.31 3.94 22.81
CA SER A 183 -4.28 3.74 23.89
C SER A 183 -5.63 4.36 23.52
N GLY A 184 -6.72 3.58 23.60
CA GLY A 184 -8.07 4.07 23.36
C GLY A 184 -8.85 3.20 22.38
N THR A 185 -10.10 3.58 22.11
CA THR A 185 -10.93 2.96 21.07
C THR A 185 -10.57 3.59 19.73
N ALA A 186 -10.34 2.77 18.70
CA ALA A 186 -10.16 3.27 17.35
C ALA A 186 -11.45 3.94 16.87
N THR A 187 -11.34 5.14 16.31
CA THR A 187 -12.48 5.90 15.77
C THR A 187 -12.37 5.96 14.26
N ALA A 188 -13.50 5.76 13.58
CA ALA A 188 -13.58 5.90 12.14
C ALA A 188 -14.05 7.30 11.71
N THR A 189 -13.68 7.68 10.49
CA THR A 189 -14.37 8.71 9.71
C THR A 189 -15.01 8.08 8.48
N ASP A 190 -16.29 8.36 8.27
CA ASP A 190 -17.07 7.81 7.16
C ASP A 190 -17.00 8.69 5.90
N ASP A 191 -16.80 8.07 4.74
CA ASP A 191 -16.90 8.68 3.42
C ASP A 191 -17.88 7.90 2.52
N PRO A 192 -19.01 8.49 2.12
CA PRO A 192 -19.93 7.87 1.18
C PRO A 192 -19.32 7.77 -0.23
N THR A 193 -19.31 6.57 -0.80
CA THR A 193 -18.76 6.29 -2.14
C THR A 193 -19.79 6.49 -3.26
N GLY A 194 -21.08 6.40 -2.91
CA GLY A 194 -22.18 6.36 -3.87
C GLY A 194 -22.36 5.01 -4.56
N VAL A 195 -21.56 3.99 -4.22
CA VAL A 195 -21.65 2.63 -4.75
C VAL A 195 -22.06 1.69 -3.61
N VAL A 196 -23.27 1.14 -3.71
CA VAL A 196 -23.75 0.04 -2.84
C VAL A 196 -23.47 -1.30 -3.53
N ASP A 197 -23.27 -2.35 -2.74
CA ASP A 197 -22.98 -3.71 -3.25
C ASP A 197 -21.79 -3.73 -4.24
N GLY A 198 -20.82 -2.86 -4.02
CA GLY A 198 -19.59 -2.79 -4.81
C GLY A 198 -18.47 -3.62 -4.23
N ARG A 199 -17.30 -3.50 -4.87
CA ARG A 199 -16.04 -4.03 -4.40
C ARG A 199 -15.02 -2.91 -4.28
N ALA A 200 -14.42 -2.81 -3.11
CA ALA A 200 -13.41 -1.79 -2.82
C ALA A 200 -12.00 -2.29 -3.16
N SER A 201 -11.14 -1.38 -3.61
CA SER A 201 -9.71 -1.63 -3.82
C SER A 201 -8.90 -0.40 -3.42
N VAL A 202 -7.68 -0.64 -2.94
CA VAL A 202 -6.75 0.44 -2.57
C VAL A 202 -6.04 0.96 -3.83
N VAL A 203 -6.04 2.27 -3.99
CA VAL A 203 -5.20 2.98 -4.96
C VAL A 203 -4.05 3.61 -4.19
N ARG A 204 -2.82 3.18 -4.47
CA ARG A 204 -1.65 3.66 -3.75
C ARG A 204 -1.32 5.10 -4.10
N GLY A 205 -1.04 5.90 -3.09
CA GLY A 205 -0.40 7.19 -3.26
C GLY A 205 1.01 7.01 -3.82
N GLY A 206 1.48 7.96 -4.65
CA GLY A 206 2.91 8.02 -4.98
C GLY A 206 3.76 8.34 -3.74
N ASP A 207 5.07 8.53 -3.91
CA ASP A 207 6.00 8.74 -2.79
C ASP A 207 5.53 9.84 -1.80
N GLY A 208 5.11 9.41 -0.61
CA GLY A 208 4.60 10.27 0.48
C GLY A 208 3.21 10.88 0.23
N GLY A 209 2.50 10.44 -0.80
CA GLY A 209 1.08 10.71 -1.04
C GLY A 209 0.20 9.73 -0.30
N CYS A 210 -1.03 10.14 -0.03
CA CYS A 210 -2.01 9.30 0.67
C CYS A 210 -2.55 8.26 -0.29
N ASP A 211 -2.84 7.08 0.24
CA ASP A 211 -3.66 6.07 -0.42
C ASP A 211 -5.13 6.53 -0.47
N THR A 212 -5.87 5.99 -1.44
CA THR A 212 -7.32 6.19 -1.55
C THR A 212 -8.03 4.86 -1.78
N VAL A 213 -9.35 4.86 -1.65
CA VAL A 213 -10.17 3.68 -1.95
C VAL A 213 -10.99 3.98 -3.20
N GLU A 214 -10.91 3.07 -4.15
CA GLU A 214 -11.79 3.04 -5.31
C GLU A 214 -12.83 1.94 -5.12
N VAL A 215 -14.10 2.24 -5.40
CA VAL A 215 -15.17 1.26 -5.33
C VAL A 215 -15.83 1.11 -6.69
N GLU A 216 -15.82 -0.12 -7.19
CA GLU A 216 -16.46 -0.49 -8.45
C GLU A 216 -17.76 -1.28 -8.15
N PRO A 217 -18.87 -1.03 -8.86
CA PRO A 217 -20.08 -1.84 -8.72
C PRO A 217 -19.83 -3.31 -9.10
N GLU A 218 -20.42 -4.26 -8.38
CA GLU A 218 -20.44 -5.66 -8.84
C GLU A 218 -21.48 -5.83 -9.96
N ALA A 219 -21.12 -6.56 -11.03
CA ALA A 219 -21.90 -6.71 -12.26
C ALA A 219 -22.97 -7.81 -12.19
#